data_AF-A0A723GHJ4-F1
#
_entry.id   AF-A0A723GHJ4-F1
#
_cell.length_a   1.000
_cell.length_b   1.000
_cell.length_c   1.000
_cell.angle_alpha   90.00
_cell.angle_beta   90.00
_cell.angle_gamma   90.00
#
_symmetry.space_group_name_H-M   'P 1'
#
loop_
_entity.id
_entity.type
_entity.pdbx_description
1 polymer ?
#
loop_
_entity_poly.entity_id
_entity_poly.type
_entity_poly.pdbx_seq_one_letter_code
_entity_poly.pdbx_strand_id
1 'polypeptide(L)'
;MRRTFTAEEKASVFELWKNGTGFSEIANILGSKPGTIFTMLRDTGGIKPHERKRAVAHLTLSEREEIRAGLSAKMSIRAIATALNRSPSTISREVQRNRGRRYYKAVDANNRANRMAKRPKPCLLDQNLPLRKLVLEKLEMKWSPEQISGWLRRTKPRQKTLRISPETIYKTLYFRSREALHHLNIQHLRRSHSLRHGRRHTRKGERGTINIVNGTPIHERSRNIDNRRSLGHWEGDLVSGTKNSHIATLVDRKSRYTIILRLRGKDSVSVN
;
A
#
# COMPACT_ATOMS: atom_id res chain seq x y z
N MET A 1 -15.72 19.79 0.48
CA MET A 1 -15.01 19.57 1.77
C MET A 1 -14.22 18.26 1.71
N ARG A 2 -12.90 18.25 1.98
CA ARG A 2 -12.10 17.00 2.00
C ARG A 2 -12.37 16.27 3.31
N ARG A 3 -13.12 15.15 3.29
CA ARG A 3 -13.28 14.28 4.46
C ARG A 3 -11.92 13.72 4.86
N THR A 4 -11.55 13.91 6.13
CA THR A 4 -10.32 13.35 6.68
C THR A 4 -10.67 12.06 7.40
N PHE A 5 -10.10 10.93 6.98
CA PHE A 5 -10.35 9.65 7.65
C PHE A 5 -9.85 9.66 9.10
N THR A 6 -10.65 9.08 10.00
CA THR A 6 -10.27 8.79 11.38
C THR A 6 -9.15 7.74 11.43
N ALA A 7 -8.53 7.55 12.60
CA ALA A 7 -7.50 6.53 12.76
C ALA A 7 -8.04 5.11 12.51
N GLU A 8 -9.28 4.86 12.92
CA GLU A 8 -9.99 3.58 12.76
C GLU A 8 -10.33 3.33 11.30
N GLU A 9 -10.90 4.31 10.60
CA GLU A 9 -11.18 4.21 9.17
C GLU A 9 -9.91 3.92 8.38
N LYS A 10 -8.80 4.60 8.74
CA LYS A 10 -7.50 4.32 8.12
C LYS A 10 -7.04 2.89 8.38
N ALA A 11 -7.20 2.37 9.60
CA ALA A 11 -6.86 1.00 9.91
C ALA A 11 -7.69 0.01 9.09
N SER A 12 -9.01 0.26 8.96
CA SER A 12 -9.93 -0.55 8.16
C SER A 12 -9.55 -0.58 6.68
N VAL A 13 -9.19 0.57 6.08
CA VAL A 13 -8.70 0.61 4.69
C VAL A 13 -7.53 -0.35 4.47
N PHE A 14 -6.54 -0.34 5.36
CA PHE A 14 -5.38 -1.23 5.21
C PHE A 14 -5.70 -2.71 5.44
N GLU A 15 -6.62 -3.03 6.36
CA GLU A 15 -7.05 -4.43 6.58
C GLU A 15 -7.86 -4.97 5.40
N LEU A 16 -8.82 -4.20 4.89
CA LEU A 16 -9.61 -4.56 3.73
C LEU A 16 -8.69 -4.74 2.50
N TRP A 17 -7.79 -3.78 2.24
CA TRP A 17 -6.79 -3.87 1.17
C TRP A 17 -5.91 -5.12 1.28
N LYS A 18 -5.43 -5.45 2.49
CA LYS A 18 -4.62 -6.64 2.77
C LYS A 18 -5.41 -7.94 2.50
N ASN A 19 -6.71 -7.92 2.77
CA ASN A 19 -7.61 -9.04 2.48
C ASN A 19 -7.99 -9.14 0.99
N GLY A 20 -7.63 -8.15 0.18
CA GLY A 20 -7.75 -8.22 -1.27
C GLY A 20 -8.96 -7.50 -1.86
N THR A 21 -9.71 -6.75 -1.05
CA THR A 21 -10.83 -5.93 -1.54
C THR A 21 -10.31 -4.79 -2.42
N GLY A 22 -10.99 -4.52 -3.52
CA GLY A 22 -10.61 -3.46 -4.45
C GLY A 22 -10.92 -2.05 -3.92
N PHE A 23 -10.39 -1.01 -4.57
CA PHE A 23 -10.60 0.37 -4.11
C PHE A 23 -12.08 0.78 -4.08
N SER A 24 -12.85 0.36 -5.08
CA SER A 24 -14.27 0.71 -5.21
C SER A 24 -15.11 0.12 -4.08
N GLU A 25 -14.83 -1.13 -3.72
CA GLU A 25 -15.53 -1.82 -2.65
C GLU A 25 -15.20 -1.20 -1.28
N ILE A 26 -13.91 -0.95 -1.01
CA ILE A 26 -13.48 -0.24 0.21
C ILE A 26 -14.14 1.14 0.29
N ALA A 27 -14.21 1.84 -0.84
CA ALA A 27 -14.82 3.16 -0.92
C ALA A 27 -16.31 3.12 -0.60
N ASN A 28 -17.04 2.13 -1.12
CA ASN A 28 -18.46 1.92 -0.82
C ASN A 28 -18.68 1.61 0.67
N ILE A 29 -17.90 0.69 1.25
CA ILE A 29 -18.00 0.32 2.68
C ILE A 29 -17.83 1.54 3.59
N LEU A 30 -16.91 2.45 3.24
CA LEU A 30 -16.58 3.61 4.06
C LEU A 30 -17.36 4.88 3.66
N GLY A 31 -18.23 4.82 2.66
CA GLY A 31 -18.94 6.00 2.13
C GLY A 31 -17.98 7.08 1.59
N SER A 32 -16.99 6.68 0.80
CA SER A 32 -15.94 7.56 0.28
C SER A 32 -15.75 7.36 -1.23
N LYS A 33 -14.86 8.14 -1.86
CA LYS A 33 -14.53 8.00 -3.29
C LYS A 33 -13.35 7.04 -3.49
N PRO A 34 -13.33 6.18 -4.51
CA PRO A 34 -12.21 5.26 -4.78
C PRO A 34 -10.84 5.94 -4.88
N GLY A 35 -10.78 7.14 -5.49
CA GLY A 35 -9.56 7.93 -5.56
C GLY A 35 -9.00 8.36 -4.20
N THR A 36 -9.84 8.46 -3.18
CA THR A 36 -9.42 8.78 -1.79
C THR A 36 -8.69 7.59 -1.17
N ILE A 37 -9.24 6.38 -1.36
CA ILE A 37 -8.61 5.12 -0.93
C ILE A 37 -7.26 4.94 -1.62
N PHE A 38 -7.21 5.16 -2.95
CA PHE A 38 -5.97 5.11 -3.70
C PHE A 38 -4.93 6.09 -3.16
N THR A 39 -5.30 7.36 -2.98
CA THR A 39 -4.38 8.40 -2.48
C THR A 39 -3.82 8.03 -1.11
N MET A 40 -4.65 7.46 -0.24
CA MET A 40 -4.23 7.02 1.09
C MET A 40 -3.24 5.85 1.05
N LEU A 41 -3.48 4.84 0.21
CA LEU A 41 -2.60 3.68 0.09
C LEU A 41 -1.29 4.02 -0.66
N ARG A 42 -1.35 4.97 -1.58
CA ARG A 42 -0.25 5.35 -2.49
C ARG A 42 1.03 5.76 -1.78
N ASP A 43 0.95 6.51 -0.69
CA ASP A 43 2.14 7.06 -0.02
C ASP A 43 2.99 5.96 0.65
N THR A 44 2.34 4.86 1.02
CA THR A 44 2.97 3.68 1.66
C THR A 44 3.09 2.50 0.70
N GLY A 45 2.68 2.68 -0.56
CA GLY A 45 2.60 1.63 -1.57
C GLY A 45 1.71 0.46 -1.14
N GLY A 46 0.64 0.71 -0.40
CA GLY A 46 -0.29 -0.32 0.10
C GLY A 46 0.20 -1.12 1.31
N ILE A 47 1.32 -0.74 1.92
CA ILE A 47 1.86 -1.41 3.11
C ILE A 47 1.42 -0.65 4.36
N LYS A 48 0.63 -1.31 5.23
CA LYS A 48 0.20 -0.73 6.51
C LYS A 48 1.40 -0.27 7.35
N PRO A 49 1.51 1.02 7.69
CA PRO A 49 2.52 1.49 8.63
C PRO A 49 2.33 0.83 10.00
N HIS A 50 3.44 0.53 10.67
CA HIS A 50 3.36 0.03 12.03
C HIS A 50 2.77 1.11 12.95
N GLU A 51 1.79 0.72 13.77
CA GLU A 51 1.20 1.61 14.75
C GLU A 51 2.25 1.98 15.80
N ARG A 52 2.40 3.27 16.11
CA ARG A 52 3.40 3.72 17.08
C ARG A 52 2.77 3.73 18.46
N LYS A 53 3.20 2.80 19.30
CA LYS A 53 2.82 2.76 20.72
C LYS A 53 3.92 3.36 21.57
N ARG A 54 3.55 4.23 22.52
CA ARG A 54 4.48 4.75 23.53
C ARG A 54 4.55 3.76 24.69
N ALA A 55 5.71 3.67 25.34
CA ALA A 55 5.82 2.94 26.59
C ALA A 55 4.97 3.61 27.68
N VAL A 56 4.40 2.82 28.59
CA VAL A 56 3.52 3.26 29.69
C VAL A 56 4.19 4.28 30.63
N ALA A 57 5.53 4.24 30.70
CA ALA A 57 6.32 5.20 31.47
C ALA A 57 6.36 6.62 30.88
N HIS A 58 5.96 6.81 29.62
CA HIS A 58 5.89 8.15 29.02
C HIS A 58 4.63 8.89 29.43
N LEU A 59 4.77 10.18 29.72
CA LEU A 59 3.63 11.07 29.95
C LEU A 59 2.67 11.04 28.75
N THR A 60 1.39 10.96 29.04
CA THR A 60 0.25 11.10 28.11
C THR A 60 -0.02 12.58 27.80
N LEU A 61 -1.03 12.87 26.98
CA LEU A 61 -1.47 14.25 26.79
C LEU A 61 -2.20 14.77 28.03
N SER A 62 -3.09 13.97 28.62
CA SER A 62 -3.82 14.31 29.85
C SER A 62 -2.87 14.64 30.99
N GLU A 63 -1.87 13.80 31.26
CA GLU A 63 -0.86 14.11 32.30
C GLU A 63 -0.07 15.39 31.99
N ARG A 64 0.16 15.73 30.71
CA ARG A 64 0.80 16.99 30.34
C ARG A 64 -0.10 18.20 30.58
N GLU A 65 -1.40 18.08 30.38
CA GLU A 65 -2.37 19.13 30.70
C GLU A 65 -2.44 19.37 32.21
N GLU A 66 -2.40 18.30 33.01
CA GLU A 66 -2.32 18.40 34.48
C GLU A 66 -1.03 19.10 34.94
N ILE A 67 0.12 18.78 34.30
CA ILE A 67 1.36 19.54 34.53
C ILE A 67 1.14 21.02 34.21
N ARG A 68 0.52 21.35 33.07
CA ARG A 68 0.26 22.76 32.71
C ARG A 68 -0.62 23.45 33.75
N ALA A 69 -1.72 22.82 34.16
CA ALA A 69 -2.65 23.34 35.16
C ALA A 69 -1.95 23.56 36.52
N GLY A 70 -1.22 22.57 37.01
CA GLY A 70 -0.46 22.67 38.26
C GLY A 70 0.65 23.72 38.21
N LEU A 71 1.29 23.92 37.05
CA LEU A 71 2.27 25.00 36.88
C LEU A 71 1.62 26.39 36.99
N SER A 72 0.47 26.59 36.35
CA SER A 72 -0.33 27.82 36.41
C SER A 72 -0.84 28.11 37.83
N ALA A 73 -1.25 27.07 38.56
CA ALA A 73 -1.65 27.16 39.97
C ALA A 73 -0.46 27.34 40.93
N LYS A 74 0.76 27.58 40.43
CA LYS A 74 1.99 27.77 41.22
C LYS A 74 2.36 26.58 42.14
N MET A 75 1.85 25.38 41.88
CA MET A 75 2.18 24.17 42.66
C MET A 75 3.64 23.75 42.51
N SER A 76 4.26 23.20 43.56
CA SER A 76 5.62 22.68 43.46
C SER A 76 5.70 21.47 42.50
N ILE A 77 6.88 21.24 41.90
CA ILE A 77 7.10 20.07 41.03
C ILE A 77 6.80 18.76 41.77
N ARG A 78 7.12 18.70 43.08
CA ARG A 78 6.84 17.53 43.93
C ARG A 78 5.34 17.31 44.09
N ALA A 79 4.55 18.35 44.31
CA ALA A 79 3.10 18.24 44.45
C ALA A 79 2.44 17.73 43.15
N ILE A 80 2.85 18.28 42.00
CA ILE A 80 2.37 17.81 40.68
C ILE A 80 2.75 16.35 40.45
N ALA A 81 3.97 15.96 40.83
CA ALA A 81 4.45 14.59 40.68
C ALA A 81 3.65 13.60 41.55
N THR A 82 3.34 13.95 42.79
CA THR A 82 2.49 13.14 43.68
C THR A 82 1.08 12.99 43.10
N ALA A 83 0.46 14.07 42.63
CA ALA A 83 -0.89 14.04 42.05
C ALA A 83 -0.98 13.13 40.80
N LEU A 84 0.09 13.09 40.00
CA LEU A 84 0.16 12.26 38.80
C LEU A 84 0.73 10.85 39.04
N ASN A 85 1.08 10.52 40.28
CA ASN A 85 1.82 9.30 40.62
C ASN A 85 3.07 9.08 39.74
N ARG A 86 3.85 10.15 39.55
CA ARG A 86 5.10 10.15 38.76
C ARG A 86 6.28 10.60 39.62
N SER A 87 7.50 10.27 39.17
CA SER A 87 8.69 10.78 39.86
C SER A 87 8.82 12.31 39.67
N PRO A 88 9.23 13.07 40.70
CA PRO A 88 9.51 14.51 40.56
C PRO A 88 10.54 14.82 39.47
N SER A 89 11.49 13.91 39.27
CA SER A 89 12.50 14.01 38.21
C SER A 89 11.91 13.92 36.80
N THR A 90 10.81 13.19 36.61
CA THR A 90 10.09 13.11 35.33
C THR A 90 9.47 14.46 34.99
N ILE A 91 8.75 15.04 35.93
CA ILE A 91 8.07 16.33 35.77
C ILE A 91 9.09 17.45 35.56
N SER A 92 10.14 17.49 36.39
CA SER A 92 11.22 18.48 36.26
C SER A 92 11.84 18.46 34.86
N ARG A 93 12.25 17.28 34.37
CA ARG A 93 12.86 17.14 33.04
C ARG A 93 11.88 17.46 31.92
N GLU A 94 10.60 17.12 32.05
CA GLU A 94 9.58 17.48 31.06
C GLU A 94 9.44 19.01 30.94
N VAL A 95 9.31 19.71 32.06
CA VAL A 95 9.14 21.16 32.09
C VAL A 95 10.40 21.86 31.56
N GLN A 96 11.58 21.44 32.01
CA GLN A 96 12.86 22.02 31.58
C GLN A 96 13.06 21.90 30.07
N ARG A 97 12.77 20.72 29.48
CA ARG A 97 12.91 20.51 28.03
C ARG A 97 11.91 21.30 27.19
N ASN A 98 10.78 21.70 27.79
CA ASN A 98 9.65 22.34 27.11
C ASN A 98 9.46 23.79 27.56
N ARG A 99 10.52 24.61 27.43
CA ARG A 99 10.54 26.07 27.65
C ARG A 99 10.36 26.53 29.11
N GLY A 100 10.49 25.60 30.06
CA GLY A 100 10.45 25.92 31.47
C GLY A 100 9.05 26.28 31.98
N ARG A 101 8.97 26.65 33.26
CA ARG A 101 7.71 26.78 33.99
C ARG A 101 6.77 27.86 33.44
N ARG A 102 7.30 29.01 33.02
CA ARG A 102 6.51 30.17 32.57
C ARG A 102 5.84 29.97 31.20
N TYR A 103 6.45 29.17 30.32
CA TYR A 103 6.04 29.03 28.92
C TYR A 103 5.66 27.60 28.54
N TYR A 104 5.43 26.74 29.53
CA TYR A 104 5.09 25.35 29.31
C TYR A 104 3.72 25.22 28.62
N LYS A 105 3.70 24.53 27.47
CA LYS A 105 2.50 24.21 26.71
C LYS A 105 2.40 22.70 26.51
N ALA A 106 1.35 22.10 27.06
CA ALA A 106 1.13 20.66 27.03
C ALA A 106 1.00 20.10 25.61
N VAL A 107 0.24 20.77 24.74
CA VAL A 107 0.09 20.41 23.32
C VAL A 107 1.43 20.43 22.58
N ASP A 108 2.25 21.48 22.77
CA ASP A 108 3.57 21.59 22.12
C ASP A 108 4.53 20.51 22.60
N ALA A 109 4.56 20.26 23.91
CA ALA A 109 5.34 19.19 24.51
C ALA A 109 4.93 17.82 23.97
N ASN A 110 3.62 17.56 23.86
CA ASN A 110 3.11 16.32 23.28
C ASN A 110 3.43 16.17 21.79
N ASN A 111 3.30 17.24 21.01
CA ASN A 111 3.63 17.27 19.59
C ASN A 111 5.12 17.06 19.34
N ARG A 112 5.98 17.67 20.17
CA ARG A 112 7.42 17.44 20.15
C ARG A 112 7.74 15.98 20.49
N ALA A 113 7.14 15.43 21.54
CA ALA A 113 7.31 14.03 21.91
C ALA A 113 6.87 13.09 20.77
N ASN A 114 5.74 13.35 20.11
CA ASN A 114 5.27 12.63 18.93
C ASN A 114 6.26 12.69 17.76
N ARG A 115 6.85 13.87 17.50
CA ARG A 115 7.84 14.06 16.45
C ARG A 115 9.14 13.31 16.74
N MET A 116 9.62 13.32 17.98
CA MET A 116 10.83 12.61 18.38
C MET A 116 10.63 11.09 18.41
N ALA A 117 9.43 10.63 18.78
CA ALA A 117 9.06 9.21 18.74
C ALA A 117 9.09 8.62 17.32
N LYS A 118 9.07 9.45 16.26
CA LYS A 118 9.15 8.96 14.87
C LYS A 118 10.45 8.19 14.60
N ARG A 119 11.56 8.52 15.30
CA ARG A 119 12.91 7.93 15.18
C ARG A 119 13.20 7.41 13.75
N PRO A 120 13.17 8.29 12.73
CA PRO A 120 13.37 7.86 11.36
C PRO A 120 14.75 7.22 11.25
N LYS A 121 14.79 5.94 10.85
CA LYS A 121 16.04 5.27 10.52
C LYS A 121 16.40 5.62 9.06
N PRO A 122 17.62 6.08 8.79
CA PRO A 122 18.08 6.28 7.42
C PRO A 122 17.94 4.98 6.63
N CYS A 123 17.53 5.09 5.35
CA CYS A 123 17.41 3.91 4.51
C CYS A 123 18.80 3.36 4.21
N LEU A 124 18.96 2.03 4.27
CA LEU A 124 20.23 1.37 3.95
C LEU A 124 20.75 1.76 2.55
N LEU A 125 19.85 1.88 1.58
CA LEU A 125 20.19 2.25 0.21
C LEU A 125 20.51 3.75 0.03
N ASP A 126 20.08 4.61 0.95
CA ASP A 126 20.52 6.01 0.97
C ASP A 126 21.95 6.12 1.51
N GLN A 127 22.31 5.28 2.48
CA GLN A 127 23.64 5.29 3.10
C GLN A 127 24.70 4.56 2.28
N ASN A 128 24.31 3.56 1.48
CA ASN A 128 25.24 2.71 0.73
C ASN A 128 24.99 2.85 -0.78
N LEU A 129 25.63 3.86 -1.39
CA LEU A 129 25.53 4.15 -2.81
C LEU A 129 26.01 2.97 -3.71
N PRO A 130 27.11 2.26 -3.40
CA PRO A 130 27.49 1.06 -4.16
C PRO A 130 26.40 -0.02 -4.18
N LEU A 131 25.78 -0.29 -3.02
CA LEU A 131 24.68 -1.26 -2.93
C LEU A 131 23.45 -0.78 -3.71
N ARG A 132 23.11 0.51 -3.63
CA ARG A 132 22.01 1.11 -4.40
C ARG A 132 22.22 0.93 -5.90
N LYS A 133 23.43 1.21 -6.41
CA LYS A 133 23.77 1.03 -7.82
C LYS A 133 23.58 -0.41 -8.28
N LEU A 134 24.11 -1.38 -7.51
CA LEU A 134 23.94 -2.81 -7.81
C LEU A 134 22.48 -3.25 -7.82
N VAL A 135 21.68 -2.77 -6.87
CA VAL A 135 20.24 -3.09 -6.82
C VAL A 135 19.52 -2.51 -8.05
N LEU A 136 19.84 -1.28 -8.46
CA LEU A 136 19.26 -0.64 -9.65
C LEU A 136 19.59 -1.42 -10.93
N GLU A 137 20.87 -1.73 -11.17
CA GLU A 137 21.31 -2.49 -12.35
C GLU A 137 20.60 -3.84 -12.44
N LYS A 138 20.46 -4.56 -11.32
CA LYS A 138 19.77 -5.86 -11.32
C LYS A 138 18.26 -5.72 -11.49
N LEU A 139 17.64 -4.68 -10.94
CA LEU A 139 16.24 -4.38 -11.23
C LEU A 139 16.06 -4.12 -12.72
N GLU A 140 16.90 -3.31 -13.35
CA GLU A 140 16.81 -3.02 -14.79
C GLU A 140 16.84 -4.29 -15.65
N MET A 141 17.67 -5.26 -15.27
CA MET A 141 17.73 -6.62 -15.84
C MET A 141 16.51 -7.51 -15.51
N LYS A 142 15.46 -6.97 -14.89
CA LYS A 142 14.22 -7.64 -14.46
C LYS A 142 14.41 -8.73 -13.40
N TRP A 143 15.45 -8.63 -12.57
CA TRP A 143 15.63 -9.54 -11.44
C TRP A 143 14.64 -9.23 -10.33
N SER A 144 14.07 -10.27 -9.69
CA SER A 144 13.23 -10.08 -8.52
C SER A 144 14.07 -9.64 -7.31
N PRO A 145 13.51 -8.87 -6.36
CA PRO A 145 14.20 -8.54 -5.10
C PRO A 145 14.77 -9.75 -4.35
N GLU A 146 14.10 -10.91 -4.44
CA GLU A 146 14.58 -12.17 -3.88
C GLU A 146 15.84 -12.69 -4.60
N GLN A 147 15.83 -12.64 -5.94
CA GLN A 147 16.99 -13.00 -6.76
C GLN A 147 18.18 -12.06 -6.47
N ILE A 148 17.94 -10.75 -6.35
CA ILE A 148 18.98 -9.76 -6.04
C ILE A 148 19.62 -10.04 -4.69
N SER A 149 18.81 -10.17 -3.64
CA SER A 149 19.28 -10.51 -2.28
C SER A 149 20.04 -11.84 -2.25
N GLY A 150 19.51 -12.87 -2.92
CA GLY A 150 20.14 -14.19 -3.01
C GLY A 150 21.46 -14.17 -3.77
N TRP A 151 21.54 -13.40 -4.85
CA TRP A 151 22.76 -13.24 -5.65
C TRP A 151 23.85 -12.51 -4.89
N LEU A 152 23.53 -11.37 -4.26
CA LEU A 152 24.47 -10.65 -3.38
C LEU A 152 25.01 -11.56 -2.27
N ARG A 153 24.16 -12.48 -1.75
CA ARG A 153 24.57 -13.46 -0.75
C ARG A 153 25.68 -14.38 -1.25
N ARG A 154 25.53 -14.89 -2.48
CA ARG A 154 26.43 -15.87 -3.10
C ARG A 154 27.69 -15.24 -3.71
N THR A 155 27.56 -14.13 -4.43
CA THR A 155 28.68 -13.54 -5.19
C THR A 155 29.56 -12.62 -4.36
N LYS A 156 29.02 -12.05 -3.28
CA LYS A 156 29.76 -11.15 -2.37
C LYS A 156 29.68 -11.68 -0.93
N PRO A 157 30.21 -12.88 -0.63
CA PRO A 157 30.06 -13.50 0.69
C PRO A 157 30.81 -12.75 1.80
N ARG A 158 31.99 -12.21 1.50
CA ARG A 158 32.86 -11.48 2.45
C ARG A 158 32.43 -10.03 2.69
N GLN A 159 31.61 -9.45 1.82
CA GLN A 159 31.19 -8.04 1.90
C GLN A 159 29.82 -7.93 2.61
N LYS A 160 29.84 -7.97 3.95
CA LYS A 160 28.62 -7.87 4.77
C LYS A 160 27.85 -6.56 4.55
N THR A 161 28.53 -5.49 4.16
CA THR A 161 27.93 -4.17 3.83
C THR A 161 26.97 -4.22 2.64
N LEU A 162 27.10 -5.22 1.76
CA LEU A 162 26.22 -5.43 0.61
C LEU A 162 25.04 -6.37 0.90
N ARG A 163 24.81 -6.74 2.16
CA ARG A 163 23.66 -7.57 2.54
C ARG A 163 22.40 -6.71 2.58
N ILE A 164 21.38 -7.15 1.86
CA ILE A 164 20.06 -6.52 1.87
C ILE A 164 18.98 -7.59 1.85
N SER A 165 17.88 -7.36 2.57
CA SER A 165 16.72 -8.25 2.51
C SER A 165 15.84 -7.91 1.29
N PRO A 166 15.13 -8.87 0.70
CA PRO A 166 14.17 -8.60 -0.37
C PRO A 166 13.11 -7.57 0.07
N GLU A 167 12.65 -7.68 1.33
CA GLU A 167 11.67 -6.77 1.91
C GLU A 167 12.19 -5.33 2.03
N THR A 168 13.49 -5.13 2.25
CA THR A 168 14.10 -3.78 2.22
C THR A 168 14.03 -3.17 0.83
N ILE A 169 14.29 -3.96 -0.23
CA ILE A 169 14.16 -3.51 -1.61
C ILE A 169 12.69 -3.17 -1.91
N TYR A 170 11.75 -4.07 -1.59
CA TYR A 170 10.32 -3.82 -1.79
C TYR A 170 9.84 -2.58 -1.06
N LYS A 171 10.17 -2.41 0.23
CA LYS A 171 9.78 -1.22 1.00
C LYS A 171 10.34 0.05 0.39
N THR A 172 11.55 0.00 -0.17
CA THR A 172 12.17 1.17 -0.81
C THR A 172 11.52 1.51 -2.14
N LEU A 173 11.03 0.53 -2.90
CA LEU A 173 10.25 0.77 -4.11
C LEU A 173 8.83 1.30 -3.81
N TYR A 174 8.19 0.77 -2.77
CA TYR A 174 6.78 1.05 -2.45
C TYR A 174 6.55 2.30 -1.59
N PHE A 175 7.40 2.56 -0.60
CA PHE A 175 7.25 3.75 0.26
C PHE A 175 7.80 4.97 -0.47
N ARG A 176 6.90 5.87 -0.87
CA ARG A 176 7.28 7.10 -1.58
C ARG A 176 8.14 8.05 -0.75
N SER A 177 8.12 7.93 0.57
CA SER A 177 8.98 8.69 1.47
C SER A 177 10.44 8.24 1.47
N ARG A 178 10.78 7.15 0.77
CA ARG A 178 12.16 6.70 0.58
C ARG A 178 12.61 7.08 -0.82
N GLU A 179 13.59 7.96 -0.92
CA GLU A 179 14.08 8.49 -2.20
C GLU A 179 15.26 7.69 -2.76
N ALA A 180 15.75 6.69 -2.01
CA ALA A 180 16.80 5.76 -2.43
C ALA A 180 16.52 5.06 -3.77
N LEU A 181 15.26 4.77 -4.11
CA LEU A 181 14.89 4.23 -5.40
C LEU A 181 13.68 5.00 -5.91
N HIS A 182 13.70 5.38 -7.18
CA HIS A 182 12.55 6.06 -7.76
C HIS A 182 11.38 5.08 -7.87
N HIS A 183 10.17 5.52 -7.52
CA HIS A 183 8.97 4.67 -7.53
C HIS A 183 8.65 4.09 -8.92
N LEU A 184 9.10 4.74 -10.00
CA LEU A 184 8.95 4.20 -11.37
C LEU A 184 9.72 2.89 -11.56
N ASN A 185 10.74 2.60 -10.74
CA ASN A 185 11.51 1.37 -10.84
C ASN A 185 10.67 0.11 -10.54
N ILE A 186 9.45 0.30 -10.00
CA ILE A 186 8.42 -0.75 -9.90
C ILE A 186 8.14 -1.40 -11.27
N GLN A 187 8.28 -0.68 -12.39
CA GLN A 187 8.09 -1.21 -13.75
C GLN A 187 9.02 -2.39 -14.11
N HIS A 188 10.09 -2.56 -13.32
CA HIS A 188 11.03 -3.66 -13.49
C HIS A 188 10.64 -4.91 -12.70
N LEU A 189 9.69 -4.80 -11.77
CA LEU A 189 9.12 -5.96 -11.10
C LEU A 189 8.23 -6.73 -12.06
N ARG A 190 8.21 -8.07 -11.96
CA ARG A 190 7.44 -8.95 -12.85
C ARG A 190 5.96 -8.58 -13.02
N ARG A 191 5.34 -8.03 -11.96
CA ARG A 191 3.92 -7.63 -11.98
C ARG A 191 3.70 -6.13 -12.13
N SER A 192 4.75 -5.31 -12.00
CA SER A 192 4.72 -3.84 -12.11
C SER A 192 3.60 -3.13 -11.34
N HIS A 193 3.06 -3.74 -10.28
CA HIS A 193 1.99 -3.12 -9.50
C HIS A 193 2.50 -1.94 -8.70
N SER A 194 1.90 -0.77 -8.90
CA SER A 194 2.22 0.47 -8.18
C SER A 194 1.97 0.37 -6.66
N LEU A 195 1.07 -0.51 -6.24
CA LEU A 195 0.81 -0.86 -4.85
C LEU A 195 1.11 -2.34 -4.60
N ARG A 196 1.54 -2.65 -3.38
CA ARG A 196 1.64 -4.03 -2.91
C ARG A 196 0.25 -4.55 -2.60
N HIS A 197 -0.12 -5.63 -3.28
CA HIS A 197 -1.37 -6.33 -3.03
C HIS A 197 -1.18 -7.45 -2.00
N GLY A 198 -2.21 -7.70 -1.21
CA GLY A 198 -2.26 -8.88 -0.34
C GLY A 198 -2.27 -10.19 -1.13
N ARG A 199 -1.90 -11.31 -0.48
CA ARG A 199 -1.93 -12.63 -1.14
C ARG A 199 -3.33 -13.05 -1.60
N ARG A 200 -4.37 -12.60 -0.89
CA ARG A 200 -5.77 -12.86 -1.17
C ARG A 200 -6.37 -11.90 -2.21
N HIS A 201 -5.57 -10.98 -2.75
CA HIS A 201 -6.05 -10.04 -3.74
C HIS A 201 -6.44 -10.76 -5.04
N THR A 202 -7.73 -10.70 -5.36
CA THR A 202 -8.28 -11.22 -6.60
C THR A 202 -8.86 -10.08 -7.42
N ARG A 203 -8.56 -10.06 -8.72
CA ARG A 203 -9.20 -9.13 -9.67
C ARG A 203 -10.68 -9.42 -9.92
N LYS A 204 -11.24 -10.49 -9.35
CA LYS A 204 -12.63 -10.94 -9.56
C LYS A 204 -13.69 -9.89 -9.23
N GLY A 205 -13.38 -8.88 -8.40
CA GLY A 205 -14.31 -7.79 -8.06
C GLY A 205 -14.01 -6.42 -8.69
N GLU A 206 -12.79 -6.14 -9.17
CA GLU A 206 -12.41 -4.81 -9.67
C GLU A 206 -12.74 -4.58 -11.15
N ARG A 207 -12.63 -5.64 -11.94
CA ARG A 207 -13.48 -5.77 -13.12
C ARG A 207 -14.60 -6.62 -12.58
N GLY A 208 -15.80 -6.05 -12.45
CA GLY A 208 -16.97 -6.90 -12.48
C GLY A 208 -16.70 -7.95 -13.55
N THR A 209 -16.99 -9.21 -13.23
CA THR A 209 -17.49 -10.10 -14.25
C THR A 209 -18.19 -9.23 -15.28
N ILE A 210 -17.77 -9.31 -16.54
CA ILE A 210 -18.56 -8.72 -17.62
C ILE A 210 -19.95 -9.26 -17.31
N ASN A 211 -20.81 -8.44 -16.72
CA ASN A 211 -22.17 -8.81 -16.40
C ASN A 211 -22.79 -8.73 -17.77
N ILE A 212 -22.54 -9.77 -18.57
CA ILE A 212 -23.28 -10.05 -19.77
C ILE A 212 -24.70 -10.12 -19.23
N VAL A 213 -25.47 -9.08 -19.48
CA VAL A 213 -26.85 -9.00 -18.99
C VAL A 213 -27.55 -10.22 -19.57
N ASN A 214 -28.04 -11.10 -18.70
CA ASN A 214 -28.65 -12.38 -19.06
C ASN A 214 -27.70 -13.37 -19.79
N GLY A 215 -26.39 -13.28 -19.60
CA GLY A 215 -25.44 -14.23 -20.18
C GLY A 215 -25.43 -15.55 -19.44
N THR A 216 -25.67 -16.65 -20.15
CA THR A 216 -25.54 -18.01 -19.62
C THR A 216 -24.06 -18.32 -19.34
N PRO A 217 -23.67 -18.68 -18.11
CA PRO A 217 -22.29 -19.00 -17.78
C PRO A 217 -21.83 -20.25 -18.55
N ILE A 218 -20.53 -20.31 -18.87
CA ILE A 218 -19.96 -21.43 -19.64
C ILE A 218 -20.17 -22.80 -18.98
N HIS A 219 -20.35 -22.84 -17.65
CA HIS A 219 -20.59 -24.05 -16.88
C HIS A 219 -22.02 -24.60 -17.04
N GLU A 220 -22.96 -23.78 -17.50
CA GLU A 220 -24.35 -24.19 -17.76
C GLU A 220 -24.54 -24.70 -19.21
N ARG A 221 -23.51 -24.68 -20.05
CA ARG A 221 -23.61 -25.19 -21.42
C ARG A 221 -23.88 -26.70 -21.43
N SER A 222 -24.64 -27.16 -22.43
CA SER A 222 -24.89 -28.59 -22.60
C SER A 222 -23.59 -29.37 -22.85
N ARG A 223 -23.45 -30.54 -22.22
CA ARG A 223 -22.25 -31.40 -22.31
C ARG A 223 -21.95 -31.88 -23.73
N ASN A 224 -22.95 -31.93 -24.61
CA ASN A 224 -22.74 -32.34 -26.00
C ASN A 224 -21.78 -31.39 -26.75
N ILE A 225 -21.69 -30.11 -26.35
CA ILE A 225 -20.81 -29.08 -26.93
C ILE A 225 -19.34 -29.32 -26.59
N ASP A 226 -19.04 -29.94 -25.44
CA ASP A 226 -17.65 -30.18 -24.98
C ASP A 226 -16.90 -31.13 -25.92
N ASN A 227 -17.62 -32.08 -26.51
CA ASN A 227 -17.06 -33.14 -27.33
C ASN A 227 -16.70 -32.69 -28.76
N ARG A 228 -17.03 -31.45 -29.15
CA ARG A 228 -16.75 -30.86 -30.48
C ARG A 228 -17.22 -31.73 -31.66
N ARG A 229 -18.35 -32.44 -31.50
CA ARG A 229 -18.85 -33.42 -32.49
C ARG A 229 -19.78 -32.82 -33.55
N SER A 230 -20.33 -31.64 -33.31
CA SER A 230 -21.24 -30.91 -34.21
C SER A 230 -20.64 -29.58 -34.68
N LEU A 231 -21.01 -29.17 -35.90
CA LEU A 231 -20.75 -27.81 -36.43
C LEU A 231 -21.72 -26.80 -35.79
N GLY A 232 -21.39 -25.51 -35.85
CA GLY A 232 -22.25 -24.41 -35.38
C GLY A 232 -21.99 -23.99 -33.94
N HIS A 233 -20.96 -24.53 -33.30
CA HIS A 233 -20.52 -24.10 -31.97
C HIS A 233 -19.36 -23.14 -32.12
N TRP A 234 -19.67 -21.85 -32.05
CA TRP A 234 -18.70 -20.78 -32.25
C TRP A 234 -18.07 -20.35 -30.93
N GLU A 235 -16.76 -20.17 -30.94
CA GLU A 235 -15.97 -19.55 -29.88
C GLU A 235 -15.60 -18.14 -30.34
N GLY A 236 -16.10 -17.14 -29.62
CA GLY A 236 -15.92 -15.73 -29.93
C GLY A 236 -14.91 -15.09 -28.99
N ASP A 237 -13.83 -14.54 -29.53
CA ASP A 237 -12.87 -13.73 -28.78
C ASP A 237 -12.81 -12.30 -29.35
N LEU A 238 -12.55 -11.34 -28.46
CA LEU A 238 -12.31 -9.94 -28.83
C LEU A 238 -10.86 -9.58 -28.53
N VAL A 239 -10.12 -9.24 -29.57
CA VAL A 239 -8.75 -8.76 -29.48
C VAL A 239 -8.77 -7.23 -29.54
N SER A 240 -8.39 -6.59 -28.42
CA SER A 240 -8.25 -5.13 -28.33
C SER A 240 -6.79 -4.71 -28.44
N GLY A 241 -6.49 -3.87 -29.42
CA GLY A 241 -5.18 -3.23 -29.59
C GLY A 241 -5.11 -1.84 -28.97
N THR A 242 -3.97 -1.17 -29.14
CA THR A 242 -3.82 0.26 -28.81
C THR A 242 -4.67 1.13 -29.74
N LYS A 243 -4.94 2.38 -29.35
CA LYS A 243 -5.72 3.36 -30.15
C LYS A 243 -7.15 2.93 -30.49
N ASN A 244 -7.82 2.22 -29.57
CA ASN A 244 -9.22 1.81 -29.73
C ASN A 244 -9.47 0.91 -30.98
N SER A 245 -8.47 0.10 -31.36
CA SER A 245 -8.58 -0.88 -32.45
C SER A 245 -9.06 -2.23 -31.93
N HIS A 246 -9.96 -2.87 -32.68
CA HIS A 246 -10.66 -4.07 -32.22
C HIS A 246 -10.83 -5.07 -33.36
N ILE A 247 -10.59 -6.34 -33.06
CA ILE A 247 -10.85 -7.47 -33.96
C ILE A 247 -11.67 -8.49 -33.20
N ALA A 248 -12.80 -8.91 -33.76
CA ALA A 248 -13.53 -10.07 -33.30
C ALA A 248 -13.12 -11.30 -34.10
N THR A 249 -12.92 -12.42 -33.41
CA THR A 249 -12.66 -13.72 -34.01
C THR A 249 -13.75 -14.67 -33.62
N LEU A 250 -14.39 -15.30 -34.62
CA LEU A 250 -15.38 -16.36 -34.43
C LEU A 250 -14.80 -17.64 -35.00
N VAL A 251 -14.58 -18.64 -34.13
CA VAL A 251 -13.99 -19.92 -34.51
C VAL A 251 -14.99 -21.04 -34.28
N ASP A 252 -15.38 -21.77 -35.31
CA ASP A 252 -16.15 -23.00 -35.12
C ASP A 252 -15.27 -24.05 -34.43
N ARG A 253 -15.76 -24.61 -33.32
CA ARG A 253 -14.95 -25.49 -32.46
C ARG A 253 -14.68 -26.87 -33.08
N LYS A 254 -15.45 -27.31 -34.08
CA LYS A 254 -15.27 -28.58 -34.78
C LYS A 254 -14.41 -28.42 -36.04
N SER A 255 -14.83 -27.56 -36.98
CA SER A 255 -14.14 -27.38 -38.26
C SER A 255 -12.91 -26.48 -38.16
N ARG A 256 -12.79 -25.68 -37.10
CA ARG A 256 -11.80 -24.60 -36.97
C ARG A 256 -11.90 -23.52 -38.03
N TYR A 257 -13.00 -23.50 -38.78
CA TYR A 257 -13.30 -22.42 -39.67
C TYR A 257 -13.39 -21.11 -38.87
N THR A 258 -12.62 -20.12 -39.31
CA THR A 258 -12.36 -18.90 -38.54
C THR A 258 -12.80 -17.69 -39.36
N ILE A 259 -13.66 -16.87 -38.75
CA ILE A 259 -14.08 -15.58 -39.27
C ILE A 259 -13.37 -14.50 -38.45
N ILE A 260 -12.74 -13.53 -39.12
CA ILE A 260 -12.05 -12.41 -38.50
C ILE A 260 -12.71 -11.12 -38.98
N LEU A 261 -13.21 -10.33 -38.03
CA LEU A 261 -13.95 -9.08 -38.30
C LEU A 261 -13.23 -7.92 -37.64
N ARG A 262 -12.96 -6.85 -38.40
CA ARG A 262 -12.48 -5.59 -37.83
C ARG A 262 -13.68 -4.80 -37.30
N LEU A 263 -13.64 -4.42 -36.03
CA LEU A 263 -14.70 -3.64 -35.39
C LEU A 263 -14.28 -2.18 -35.22
N ARG A 264 -15.26 -1.28 -35.27
CA ARG A 264 -15.07 0.17 -35.06
C ARG A 264 -15.01 0.54 -33.57
N GLY A 265 -15.53 -0.31 -32.69
CA GLY A 265 -15.64 -0.10 -31.25
C GLY A 265 -15.90 -1.39 -30.49
N LYS A 266 -16.11 -1.27 -29.17
CA LYS A 266 -16.33 -2.38 -28.22
C LYS A 266 -17.75 -2.40 -27.62
N ASP A 267 -18.59 -1.48 -28.08
CA ASP A 267 -19.98 -1.34 -27.72
C ASP A 267 -20.85 -2.26 -28.58
N SER A 268 -22.07 -2.58 -28.10
CA SER A 268 -22.97 -3.50 -28.79
C SER A 268 -23.33 -3.06 -30.20
N VAL A 269 -23.41 -1.75 -30.43
CA VAL A 269 -23.72 -1.14 -31.75
C VAL A 269 -22.61 -1.41 -32.77
N SER A 270 -21.36 -1.52 -32.33
CA SER A 270 -20.23 -1.79 -33.23
C SER A 270 -20.08 -3.27 -33.60
N VAL A 271 -20.80 -4.17 -32.91
CA VAL A 271 -20.70 -5.63 -33.05
C VAL A 271 -21.90 -6.22 -33.78
N ASN A 272 -23.07 -5.59 -33.67
CA ASN A 272 -24.29 -5.95 -34.41
C ASN A 272 -24.26 -5.42 -35.85
#